data_AF-A0A8H7S0X0-F1
#
_entry.id   AF-A0A8H7S0X0-F1
#
_cell.length_a   1.000
_cell.length_b   1.000
_cell.length_c   1.000
_cell.angle_alpha   90.00
_cell.angle_beta   90.00
_cell.angle_gamma   90.00
#
_symmetry.space_group_name_H-M   'P 1'
#
loop_
_entity.id
_entity.type
_entity.pdbx_description
1 polymer ?
#
loop_
_entity_poly.entity_id
_entity_poly.type
_entity_poly.pdbx_seq_one_letter_code
_entity_poly.pdbx_strand_id
1 'polypeptide(L)'
;MNLLEVLNTGTSLNRKTSTNKGNKYDPDGGRRSSGNKSRTITTPPLQQQQQAVTGEPEQDSLFMVSTKKRTQRKLALKVCGFDYSQSELEEELVRLESRGDYDQAAGWAFFCGLTERAIEALKSERGSGHDEQQRKLMSAVLAGFQPGAVNVNPTWRDLCESLSQDMVDRPYLRAIFSYISSNDWFRVLNEPRLSLKERVAVALRVLDDEKLSQYLEKSTERVIEEGDVEGVLLTGLTTSAVDLFEQTVNRYSDVQTASLVMSYVVPQRFKDKRVEDWVESYRNLLDRWQLWHSRAKFDIERGKRMNSSEVAPPQVYVRCTYCAQTLGHRLLVQNVRTREGKRMNVQTNISPASSGRASGKQKPTVCPSCRKPLPRCALCLLHLGTPIDPVRKTIAMNDSSKTDPAGFDLWFTWCQTCRHGGHATHIFDWFRNHDTCPVSSCSCHCYSLSKVADE
;
A
#
# COMPACT_ATOMS: atom_id res chain seq x y z
N MET A 1 -2.88 7.04 7.98
CA MET A 1 -3.35 6.94 9.37
C MET A 1 -2.56 5.82 9.99
N ASN A 2 -1.81 6.11 11.03
CA ASN A 2 -0.91 5.16 11.66
C ASN A 2 -1.57 4.47 12.88
N LEU A 3 -1.01 3.37 13.39
CA LEU A 3 -1.66 2.61 14.47
C LEU A 3 -1.78 3.44 15.75
N LEU A 4 -0.80 4.29 16.03
CA LEU A 4 -0.81 5.24 17.14
C LEU A 4 -1.93 6.27 17.00
N GLU A 5 -2.16 6.82 15.82
CA GLU A 5 -3.25 7.75 15.49
C GLU A 5 -4.60 7.04 15.65
N VAL A 6 -4.73 5.81 15.15
CA VAL A 6 -5.95 5.00 15.34
C VAL A 6 -6.28 4.83 16.82
N LEU A 7 -5.26 4.58 17.65
CA LEU A 7 -5.42 4.41 19.10
C LEU A 7 -5.59 5.75 19.85
N ASN A 8 -5.16 6.87 19.28
CA ASN A 8 -5.22 8.20 19.90
C ASN A 8 -6.41 9.06 19.43
N THR A 9 -7.01 8.78 18.28
CA THR A 9 -8.22 9.46 17.82
C THR A 9 -9.46 8.92 18.54
N GLY A 10 -9.69 9.42 19.73
CA GLY A 10 -11.01 9.46 20.36
C GLY A 10 -11.64 10.82 20.10
N THR A 11 -12.84 10.82 19.49
CA THR A 11 -13.71 11.95 19.12
C THR A 11 -13.55 12.53 17.70
N SER A 12 -14.68 12.62 17.01
CA SER A 12 -14.90 13.26 15.70
C SER A 12 -14.79 12.40 14.42
N LEU A 13 -15.56 11.31 14.37
CA LEU A 13 -16.28 10.92 13.15
C LEU A 13 -17.73 11.44 13.23
N ASN A 14 -17.89 12.74 13.47
CA ASN A 14 -19.12 13.49 13.22
C ASN A 14 -18.83 14.98 13.41
N ARG A 15 -18.53 15.69 12.33
CA ARG A 15 -18.67 17.16 12.32
C ARG A 15 -19.38 17.60 11.05
N LYS A 16 -20.71 17.65 11.16
CA LYS A 16 -21.51 18.61 10.41
C LYS A 16 -20.99 20.02 10.72
N THR A 17 -20.94 20.82 9.66
CA THR A 17 -20.73 22.26 9.64
C THR A 17 -21.49 22.97 10.74
N SER A 18 -20.81 23.73 11.60
CA SER A 18 -21.36 24.96 12.15
C SER A 18 -20.25 25.89 12.63
N THR A 19 -20.25 27.07 12.02
CA THR A 19 -19.61 28.31 12.43
C THR A 19 -20.06 28.74 13.84
N ASN A 20 -19.17 29.23 14.71
CA ASN A 20 -19.09 30.65 15.08
C ASN A 20 -18.01 30.95 16.13
N LYS A 21 -17.62 32.22 16.10
CA LYS A 21 -16.70 33.06 16.88
C LYS A 21 -16.66 32.87 18.41
N GLY A 22 -15.49 33.20 19.00
CA GLY A 22 -15.44 34.24 20.02
C GLY A 22 -14.76 33.93 21.36
N ASN A 23 -13.57 34.52 21.53
CA ASN A 23 -13.05 35.21 22.73
C ASN A 23 -12.46 34.47 23.97
N LYS A 24 -11.21 34.91 24.23
CA LYS A 24 -10.62 35.46 25.46
C LYS A 24 -9.90 34.55 26.49
N TYR A 25 -8.59 34.82 26.54
CA TYR A 25 -7.66 34.81 27.68
C TYR A 25 -8.27 35.31 29.01
N ASP A 26 -7.95 34.66 30.14
CA ASP A 26 -6.91 35.14 31.06
C ASP A 26 -6.46 34.05 32.06
N PRO A 27 -5.27 34.16 32.66
CA PRO A 27 -4.59 33.14 33.46
C PRO A 27 -4.70 33.38 34.97
N ASP A 28 -4.67 32.33 35.81
CA ASP A 28 -4.00 32.45 37.11
C ASP A 28 -3.64 31.11 37.79
N GLY A 29 -2.46 31.16 38.42
CA GLY A 29 -1.97 30.53 39.64
C GLY A 29 -2.51 29.21 40.18
N GLY A 30 -1.58 28.27 40.42
CA GLY A 30 -1.82 27.17 41.36
C GLY A 30 -0.73 26.11 41.45
N ARG A 31 0.46 26.46 41.98
CA ARG A 31 1.44 25.46 42.46
C ARG A 31 0.83 24.62 43.58
N ARG A 32 0.76 23.30 43.40
CA ARG A 32 0.70 22.32 44.51
C ARG A 32 1.60 21.12 44.20
N SER A 33 2.59 20.92 45.05
CA SER A 33 3.44 19.74 45.10
C SER A 33 2.63 18.54 45.60
N SER A 34 2.77 17.39 44.96
CA SER A 34 2.25 16.12 45.46
C SER A 34 3.32 15.06 45.32
N GLY A 35 3.74 14.53 46.48
CA GLY A 35 4.83 13.58 46.63
C GLY A 35 4.62 12.28 45.85
N ASN A 36 5.74 11.84 45.31
CA ASN A 36 5.93 10.58 44.60
C ASN A 36 5.69 9.40 45.56
N LYS A 37 4.70 8.56 45.28
CA LYS A 37 4.62 7.19 45.81
C LYS A 37 4.49 6.25 44.62
N SER A 38 5.64 5.72 44.20
CA SER A 38 5.76 4.65 43.22
C SER A 38 4.99 3.43 43.74
N ARG A 39 3.81 3.16 43.14
CA ARG A 39 3.11 1.89 43.28
C ARG A 39 3.46 1.07 42.03
N THR A 40 4.30 0.07 42.21
CA THR A 40 4.50 -1.01 41.24
C THR A 40 3.18 -1.76 41.08
N ILE A 41 2.43 -1.45 40.03
CA ILE A 41 1.19 -2.14 39.67
C ILE A 41 1.54 -3.20 38.63
N THR A 42 1.84 -4.39 39.13
CA THR A 42 1.95 -5.63 38.35
C THR A 42 0.63 -5.90 37.64
N THR A 43 0.70 -6.17 36.33
CA THR A 43 -0.44 -6.59 35.51
C THR A 43 -0.99 -7.92 36.07
N PRO A 44 -2.30 -8.07 36.29
CA PRO A 44 -2.83 -9.27 36.94
C PRO A 44 -2.67 -10.52 36.05
N PRO A 45 -2.47 -11.72 36.64
CA PRO A 45 -2.27 -12.98 35.91
C PRO A 45 -3.49 -13.35 35.04
N LEU A 46 -3.27 -14.19 34.03
CA LEU A 46 -4.23 -14.66 33.00
C LEU A 46 -5.66 -14.95 33.53
N GLN A 47 -5.81 -15.47 34.74
CA GLN A 47 -7.11 -15.81 35.34
C GLN A 47 -7.90 -14.61 35.90
N GLN A 48 -7.25 -13.60 36.49
CA GLN A 48 -7.95 -12.39 36.97
C GLN A 48 -8.45 -11.53 35.80
N GLN A 49 -7.90 -11.74 34.61
CA GLN A 49 -8.34 -11.07 33.39
C GLN A 49 -9.54 -11.78 32.74
N GLN A 50 -9.77 -13.08 33.03
CA GLN A 50 -10.92 -13.85 32.54
C GLN A 50 -12.22 -13.61 33.34
N GLN A 51 -12.16 -12.99 34.53
CA GLN A 51 -13.32 -12.83 35.44
C GLN A 51 -13.96 -11.42 35.48
N ALA A 52 -13.56 -10.47 34.63
CA ALA A 52 -14.14 -9.12 34.61
C ALA A 52 -14.86 -8.81 33.30
N VAL A 53 -15.93 -9.56 33.00
CA VAL A 53 -16.88 -9.22 31.92
C VAL A 53 -18.26 -9.02 32.53
N THR A 54 -18.58 -7.77 32.90
CA THR A 54 -19.97 -7.34 33.13
C THR A 54 -20.47 -6.71 31.84
N GLY A 55 -21.07 -7.53 30.98
CA GLY A 55 -21.66 -7.16 29.69
C GLY A 55 -21.96 -8.42 28.89
N GLU A 56 -23.08 -8.48 28.16
CA GLU A 56 -23.57 -9.68 27.48
C GLU A 56 -22.49 -10.45 26.69
N PRO A 57 -22.49 -11.79 26.71
CA PRO A 57 -21.43 -12.57 26.08
C PRO A 57 -21.56 -12.56 24.55
N GLU A 58 -20.67 -11.84 23.86
CA GLU A 58 -20.29 -12.19 22.48
C GLU A 58 -19.64 -13.61 22.55
N GLN A 59 -20.44 -14.66 22.36
CA GLN A 59 -20.10 -16.08 22.60
C GLN A 59 -18.90 -16.65 21.80
N ASP A 60 -18.34 -15.90 20.85
CA ASP A 60 -17.24 -16.33 19.98
C ASP A 60 -16.04 -15.33 20.00
N SER A 61 -15.96 -14.49 21.03
CA SER A 61 -14.92 -13.45 21.14
C SER A 61 -13.68 -13.92 21.94
N LEU A 62 -12.51 -13.73 21.33
CA LEU A 62 -11.23 -14.00 21.99
C LEU A 62 -10.95 -12.99 23.13
N PHE A 63 -10.17 -13.43 24.12
CA PHE A 63 -9.81 -12.64 25.28
C PHE A 63 -9.15 -11.28 24.92
N MET A 64 -9.52 -10.24 25.67
CA MET A 64 -8.93 -8.90 25.65
C MET A 64 -9.09 -8.25 27.03
N VAL A 65 -8.03 -7.64 27.53
CA VAL A 65 -8.04 -6.87 28.77
C VAL A 65 -9.03 -5.71 28.70
N SER A 66 -9.64 -5.37 29.85
CA SER A 66 -10.54 -4.22 29.96
C SER A 66 -9.86 -2.93 29.49
N THR A 67 -10.53 -2.19 28.61
CA THR A 67 -9.97 -1.01 27.94
C THR A 67 -11.05 0.03 27.70
N LYS A 68 -10.67 1.32 27.77
CA LYS A 68 -11.56 2.43 27.35
C LYS A 68 -11.60 2.59 25.83
N LYS A 69 -10.70 1.93 25.10
CA LYS A 69 -10.44 2.09 23.66
C LYS A 69 -10.74 0.81 22.86
N ARG A 70 -11.80 0.08 23.21
CA ARG A 70 -12.12 -1.26 22.63
C ARG A 70 -12.24 -1.23 21.10
N THR A 71 -12.91 -0.23 20.55
CA THR A 71 -13.07 -0.08 19.09
C THR A 71 -11.73 0.13 18.39
N GLN A 72 -10.87 0.96 18.96
CA GLN A 72 -9.53 1.23 18.42
C GLN A 72 -8.65 -0.02 18.49
N ARG A 73 -8.73 -0.80 19.58
CA ARG A 73 -8.01 -2.08 19.70
C ARG A 73 -8.50 -3.11 18.69
N LYS A 74 -9.81 -3.26 18.49
CA LYS A 74 -10.37 -4.15 17.44
C LYS A 74 -9.88 -3.72 16.05
N LEU A 75 -9.90 -2.42 15.73
CA LEU A 75 -9.37 -1.92 14.46
C LEU A 75 -7.86 -2.20 14.31
N ALA A 76 -7.08 -1.99 15.37
CA ALA A 76 -5.65 -2.26 15.37
C ALA A 76 -5.34 -3.76 15.17
N LEU A 77 -6.10 -4.65 15.82
CA LEU A 77 -6.00 -6.10 15.59
C LEU A 77 -6.29 -6.46 14.13
N LYS A 78 -7.28 -5.79 13.52
CA LYS A 78 -7.64 -6.01 12.12
C LYS A 78 -6.54 -5.60 11.17
N VAL A 79 -5.87 -4.47 11.45
CA VAL A 79 -4.68 -4.02 10.71
C VAL A 79 -3.51 -5.01 10.88
N CYS A 80 -3.34 -5.59 12.06
CA CYS A 80 -2.32 -6.62 12.29
C CYS A 80 -2.67 -7.97 11.63
N GLY A 81 -3.93 -8.17 11.19
CA GLY A 81 -4.43 -9.45 10.69
C GLY A 81 -4.77 -10.47 11.78
N PHE A 82 -5.10 -10.02 12.99
CA PHE A 82 -5.37 -10.85 14.18
C PHE A 82 -6.74 -10.56 14.84
N ASP A 83 -7.67 -9.97 14.09
CA ASP A 83 -9.09 -9.76 14.48
C ASP A 83 -9.92 -11.03 14.24
N TYR A 84 -9.44 -12.17 14.76
CA TYR A 84 -10.11 -13.47 14.65
C TYR A 84 -11.23 -13.62 15.68
N SER A 85 -12.31 -14.28 15.29
CA SER A 85 -13.18 -14.99 16.22
C SER A 85 -12.49 -16.26 16.76
N GLN A 86 -13.04 -16.89 17.79
CA GLN A 86 -12.45 -18.14 18.31
C GLN A 86 -12.49 -19.25 17.26
N SER A 87 -13.57 -19.32 16.48
CA SER A 87 -13.72 -20.27 15.36
C SER A 87 -12.72 -19.99 14.22
N GLU A 88 -12.56 -18.74 13.80
CA GLU A 88 -11.59 -18.36 12.75
C GLU A 88 -10.14 -18.62 13.18
N LEU A 89 -9.83 -18.39 14.47
CA LEU A 89 -8.52 -18.73 15.01
C LEU A 89 -8.28 -20.23 14.93
N GLU A 90 -9.27 -21.07 15.28
CA GLU A 90 -9.13 -22.53 15.20
C GLU A 90 -8.81 -23.01 13.78
N GLU A 91 -9.47 -22.46 12.76
CA GLU A 91 -9.16 -22.78 11.36
C GLU A 91 -7.70 -22.46 11.01
N GLU A 92 -7.19 -21.32 11.48
CA GLU A 92 -5.81 -20.91 11.28
C GLU A 92 -4.81 -21.77 12.05
N LEU A 93 -5.12 -22.17 13.29
CA LEU A 93 -4.31 -23.11 14.07
C LEU A 93 -4.21 -24.46 13.37
N VAL A 94 -5.33 -25.01 12.91
CA VAL A 94 -5.35 -26.27 12.14
C VAL A 94 -4.54 -26.15 10.85
N ARG A 95 -4.61 -25.00 10.17
CA ARG A 95 -3.80 -24.73 8.97
C ARG A 95 -2.30 -24.73 9.27
N LEU A 96 -1.87 -24.07 10.33
CA LEU A 96 -0.48 -24.08 10.78
C LEU A 96 -0.01 -25.51 11.10
N GLU A 97 -0.82 -26.27 11.82
CA GLU A 97 -0.51 -27.68 12.13
C GLU A 97 -0.38 -28.54 10.87
N SER A 98 -1.23 -28.33 9.85
CA SER A 98 -1.13 -29.05 8.57
C SER A 98 0.14 -28.75 7.79
N ARG A 99 0.77 -27.59 8.04
CA ARG A 99 2.05 -27.20 7.45
C ARG A 99 3.26 -27.68 8.26
N GLY A 100 3.01 -28.24 9.46
CA GLY A 100 4.06 -28.63 10.40
C GLY A 100 4.49 -27.52 11.37
N ASP A 101 3.83 -26.35 11.33
CA ASP A 101 4.16 -25.17 12.14
C ASP A 101 3.53 -25.25 13.56
N TYR A 102 3.77 -26.35 14.28
CA TYR A 102 3.13 -26.65 15.58
C TYR A 102 3.47 -25.65 16.69
N ASP A 103 4.74 -25.24 16.77
CA ASP A 103 5.21 -24.28 17.78
C ASP A 103 4.50 -22.93 17.61
N GLN A 104 4.27 -22.50 16.36
CA GLN A 104 3.54 -21.29 16.03
C GLN A 104 2.07 -21.41 16.41
N ALA A 105 1.41 -22.53 16.07
CA ALA A 105 0.03 -22.80 16.47
C ALA A 105 -0.12 -22.76 18.00
N ALA A 106 0.78 -23.43 18.72
CA ALA A 106 0.79 -23.40 20.19
C ALA A 106 0.99 -21.98 20.74
N GLY A 107 1.93 -21.22 20.17
CA GLY A 107 2.15 -19.81 20.50
C GLY A 107 0.89 -18.97 20.34
N TRP A 108 0.26 -19.01 19.17
CA TRP A 108 -0.93 -18.22 18.87
C TRP A 108 -2.10 -18.56 19.80
N ALA A 109 -2.36 -19.86 20.03
CA ALA A 109 -3.38 -20.32 20.97
C ALA A 109 -3.08 -19.81 22.39
N PHE A 110 -1.83 -19.97 22.86
CA PHE A 110 -1.41 -19.54 24.19
C PHE A 110 -1.54 -18.02 24.37
N PHE A 111 -1.09 -17.22 23.40
CA PHE A 111 -1.17 -15.75 23.46
C PHE A 111 -2.61 -15.23 23.44
N CYS A 112 -3.56 -16.01 22.92
CA CYS A 112 -5.00 -15.71 22.97
C CYS A 112 -5.68 -16.22 24.26
N GLY A 113 -4.94 -16.85 25.18
CA GLY A 113 -5.46 -17.39 26.44
C GLY A 113 -6.05 -18.79 26.34
N LEU A 114 -5.84 -19.49 25.23
CA LEU A 114 -6.33 -20.85 24.97
C LEU A 114 -5.25 -21.89 25.31
N THR A 115 -4.87 -21.99 26.59
CA THR A 115 -3.77 -22.87 27.04
C THR A 115 -4.00 -24.33 26.68
N GLU A 116 -5.22 -24.86 26.87
CA GLU A 116 -5.54 -26.25 26.51
C GLU A 116 -5.34 -26.51 25.02
N ARG A 117 -5.79 -25.57 24.17
CA ARG A 117 -5.61 -25.68 22.73
C ARG A 117 -4.14 -25.60 22.30
N ALA A 118 -3.32 -24.82 23.03
CA ALA A 118 -1.88 -24.77 22.82
C ALA A 118 -1.20 -26.12 23.19
N ILE A 119 -1.63 -26.76 24.28
CA ILE A 119 -1.17 -28.10 24.67
C ILE A 119 -1.54 -29.12 23.59
N GLU A 120 -2.75 -29.06 23.05
CA GLU A 120 -3.23 -29.91 21.94
C GLU A 120 -2.42 -29.72 20.66
N ALA A 121 -2.10 -28.48 20.29
CA ALA A 121 -1.28 -28.18 19.11
C ALA A 121 0.09 -28.88 19.18
N LEU A 122 0.70 -28.89 20.38
CA LEU A 122 1.97 -29.59 20.61
C LEU A 122 1.80 -31.13 20.66
N LYS A 123 0.65 -31.65 21.10
CA LYS A 123 0.37 -33.10 21.08
C LYS A 123 0.01 -33.62 19.69
N SER A 124 -0.39 -32.75 18.77
CA SER A 124 -0.91 -33.12 17.45
C SER A 124 -0.04 -34.17 16.77
N GLU A 125 -0.66 -35.30 16.39
CA GLU A 125 -0.01 -36.43 15.72
C GLU A 125 0.09 -36.24 14.20
N ARG A 126 -0.43 -35.11 13.69
CA ARG A 126 -0.51 -34.80 12.25
C ARG A 126 0.87 -34.66 11.58
N GLY A 127 1.94 -34.59 12.36
CA GLY A 127 3.31 -34.44 11.88
C GLY A 127 4.22 -35.49 12.49
N SER A 128 4.55 -36.51 11.70
CA SER A 128 5.58 -37.50 12.00
C SER A 128 6.95 -36.93 11.64
N GLY A 129 7.78 -36.65 12.64
CA GLY A 129 9.08 -36.04 12.44
C GLY A 129 10.03 -36.23 13.62
N HIS A 130 11.32 -35.94 13.39
CA HIS A 130 12.40 -36.07 14.37
C HIS A 130 12.14 -35.29 15.68
N ASP A 131 11.33 -34.23 15.61
CA ASP A 131 11.01 -33.34 16.74
C ASP A 131 9.74 -33.75 17.53
N GLU A 132 9.08 -34.84 17.18
CA GLU A 132 7.82 -35.27 17.83
C GLU A 132 8.00 -35.50 19.34
N GLN A 133 9.09 -36.15 19.74
CA GLN A 133 9.39 -36.41 21.15
C GLN A 133 9.61 -35.12 21.92
N GLN A 134 10.36 -34.18 21.35
CA GLN A 134 10.58 -32.86 21.95
C GLN A 134 9.26 -32.09 22.06
N ARG A 135 8.42 -32.13 21.03
CA ARG A 135 7.10 -31.46 21.04
C ARG A 135 6.17 -32.03 22.11
N LYS A 136 6.11 -33.35 22.25
CA LYS A 136 5.36 -34.04 23.32
C LYS A 136 5.91 -33.69 24.71
N LEU A 137 7.24 -33.59 24.87
CA LEU A 137 7.86 -33.11 26.10
C LEU A 137 7.43 -31.67 26.39
N MET A 138 7.50 -30.76 25.40
CA MET A 138 7.09 -29.37 25.59
C MET A 138 5.60 -29.24 25.92
N SER A 139 4.75 -30.10 25.36
CA SER A 139 3.33 -30.17 25.74
C SER A 139 3.14 -30.62 27.19
N ALA A 140 3.88 -31.64 27.62
CA ALA A 140 3.84 -32.10 29.02
C ALA A 140 4.36 -31.02 29.97
N VAL A 141 5.39 -30.27 29.58
CA VAL A 141 5.83 -29.09 30.33
C VAL A 141 4.70 -28.06 30.34
N LEU A 142 4.15 -27.66 29.20
CA LEU A 142 3.06 -26.67 29.17
C LEU A 142 1.83 -27.07 30.00
N ALA A 143 1.49 -28.36 30.07
CA ALA A 143 0.39 -28.87 30.90
C ALA A 143 0.60 -28.71 32.41
N GLY A 144 1.84 -28.55 32.88
CA GLY A 144 2.14 -28.21 34.28
C GLY A 144 1.91 -26.73 34.61
N PHE A 145 1.64 -25.88 33.61
CA PHE A 145 1.30 -24.49 33.84
C PHE A 145 -0.12 -24.36 34.39
N GLN A 146 -0.23 -23.79 35.58
CA GLN A 146 -1.51 -23.47 36.20
C GLN A 146 -1.71 -21.95 36.18
N PRO A 147 -2.61 -21.42 35.32
CA PRO A 147 -2.89 -20.00 35.26
C PRO A 147 -3.38 -19.51 36.63
N GLY A 148 -2.75 -18.48 37.19
CA GLY A 148 -3.21 -17.86 38.45
C GLY A 148 -2.81 -18.58 39.74
N ALA A 149 -1.97 -19.62 39.69
CA ALA A 149 -1.47 -20.28 40.89
C ALA A 149 -0.63 -19.32 41.75
N VAL A 150 -1.06 -19.09 43.00
CA VAL A 150 -0.38 -18.20 43.97
C VAL A 150 1.01 -18.73 44.34
N ASN A 151 1.18 -20.05 44.34
CA ASN A 151 2.44 -20.73 44.66
C ASN A 151 2.86 -21.62 43.48
N VAL A 152 3.49 -21.03 42.47
CA VAL A 152 4.14 -21.80 41.40
C VAL A 152 5.39 -22.47 41.98
N ASN A 153 5.55 -23.77 41.73
CA ASN A 153 6.71 -24.53 42.16
C ASN A 153 8.01 -23.87 41.63
N PRO A 154 8.95 -23.45 42.50
CA PRO A 154 10.17 -22.78 42.06
C PRO A 154 11.03 -23.66 41.15
N THR A 155 11.13 -24.97 41.43
CA THR A 155 11.89 -25.90 40.59
C THR A 155 11.34 -26.01 39.16
N TRP A 156 10.01 -25.92 39.04
CA TRP A 156 9.35 -25.88 37.75
C TRP A 156 9.61 -24.58 37.00
N ARG A 157 9.60 -23.45 37.72
CA ARG A 157 9.93 -22.15 37.16
C ARG A 157 11.36 -22.11 36.62
N ASP A 158 12.31 -22.66 37.37
CA ASP A 158 13.73 -22.73 36.97
C ASP A 158 13.90 -23.64 35.75
N LEU A 159 13.14 -24.74 35.66
CA LEU A 159 13.09 -25.59 34.46
C LEU A 159 12.59 -24.81 33.24
N CYS A 160 11.47 -24.08 33.35
CA CYS A 160 10.94 -23.26 32.25
C CYS A 160 11.93 -22.17 31.82
N GLU A 161 12.65 -21.57 32.76
CA GLU A 161 13.68 -20.56 32.44
C GLU A 161 14.87 -21.19 31.69
N SER A 162 15.37 -22.34 32.14
CA SER A 162 16.44 -23.08 31.44
C SER A 162 16.00 -23.47 30.03
N LEU A 163 14.80 -24.05 29.90
CA LEU A 163 14.23 -24.44 28.61
C LEU A 163 14.10 -23.24 27.66
N SER A 164 13.63 -22.09 28.15
CA SER A 164 13.54 -20.86 27.37
C SER A 164 14.91 -20.43 26.82
N GLN A 165 15.98 -20.55 27.60
CA GLN A 165 17.34 -20.19 27.18
C GLN A 165 17.88 -21.15 26.11
N ASP A 166 17.55 -22.44 26.20
CA ASP A 166 17.99 -23.45 25.24
C ASP A 166 17.22 -23.39 23.90
N MET A 167 15.98 -22.87 23.90
CA MET A 167 15.10 -22.82 22.73
C MET A 167 15.32 -21.62 21.80
N VAL A 168 16.58 -21.29 21.49
CA VAL A 168 16.90 -20.13 20.65
C VAL A 168 16.25 -20.19 19.27
N ASP A 169 16.16 -21.39 18.69
CA ASP A 169 15.62 -21.63 17.35
C ASP A 169 14.11 -21.89 17.30
N ARG A 170 13.45 -21.87 18.47
CA ARG A 170 12.00 -22.11 18.61
C ARG A 170 11.34 -20.90 19.29
N PRO A 171 11.15 -19.78 18.56
CA PRO A 171 10.81 -18.49 19.16
C PRO A 171 9.47 -18.48 19.89
N TYR A 172 8.47 -19.21 19.39
CA TYR A 172 7.15 -19.31 20.03
C TYR A 172 7.22 -20.05 21.36
N LEU A 173 7.93 -21.19 21.41
CA LEU A 173 8.12 -21.93 22.66
C LEU A 173 8.96 -21.14 23.64
N ARG A 174 10.06 -20.53 23.19
CA ARG A 174 10.88 -19.63 24.02
C ARG A 174 10.02 -18.52 24.64
N ALA A 175 9.17 -17.87 23.85
CA ALA A 175 8.26 -16.84 24.35
C ALA A 175 7.25 -17.39 25.37
N ILE A 176 6.65 -18.57 25.10
CA ILE A 176 5.73 -19.24 26.04
C ILE A 176 6.44 -19.53 27.37
N PHE A 177 7.60 -20.19 27.35
CA PHE A 177 8.29 -20.60 28.56
C PHE A 177 8.90 -19.42 29.32
N SER A 178 9.41 -18.41 28.62
CA SER A 178 9.87 -17.16 29.26
C SER A 178 8.73 -16.42 29.95
N TYR A 179 7.53 -16.44 29.36
CA TYR A 179 6.34 -15.90 30.02
C TYR A 179 5.94 -16.74 31.23
N ILE A 180 5.93 -18.07 31.12
CA ILE A 180 5.54 -18.96 32.23
C ILE A 180 6.52 -18.83 33.40
N SER A 181 7.82 -18.66 33.14
CA SER A 181 8.83 -18.52 34.19
C SER A 181 8.69 -17.18 34.94
N SER A 182 8.40 -16.09 34.23
CA SER A 182 8.42 -14.75 34.81
C SER A 182 7.03 -14.17 35.14
N ASN A 183 5.97 -14.72 34.56
CA ASN A 183 4.62 -14.17 34.52
C ASN A 183 4.60 -12.70 34.03
N ASP A 184 5.43 -12.38 33.03
CA ASP A 184 5.59 -11.03 32.46
C ASP A 184 5.44 -11.05 30.94
N TRP A 185 4.39 -10.40 30.44
CA TRP A 185 4.12 -10.30 29.01
C TRP A 185 5.23 -9.60 28.24
N PHE A 186 6.01 -8.71 28.86
CA PHE A 186 7.12 -8.07 28.17
C PHE A 186 8.22 -9.04 27.71
N ARG A 187 8.28 -10.26 28.27
CA ARG A 187 9.13 -11.35 27.74
C ARG A 187 8.70 -11.79 26.34
N VAL A 188 7.40 -11.89 26.10
CA VAL A 188 6.82 -12.20 24.78
C VAL A 188 6.94 -11.01 23.84
N LEU A 189 6.62 -9.80 24.33
CA LEU A 189 6.59 -8.58 23.50
C LEU A 189 7.98 -8.09 23.05
N ASN A 190 9.03 -8.53 23.75
CA ASN A 190 10.42 -8.22 23.38
C ASN A 190 11.15 -9.39 22.72
N GLU A 191 10.45 -10.46 22.38
CA GLU A 191 11.03 -11.59 21.65
C GLU A 191 11.38 -11.17 20.21
N PRO A 192 12.66 -10.97 19.85
CA PRO A 192 13.03 -10.39 18.55
C PRO A 192 12.69 -11.28 17.36
N ARG A 193 12.56 -12.60 17.55
CA ARG A 193 12.23 -13.54 16.47
C ARG A 193 10.72 -13.69 16.24
N LEU A 194 9.87 -13.05 17.05
CA LEU A 194 8.44 -12.90 16.75
C LEU A 194 8.23 -11.63 15.92
N SER A 195 7.39 -11.75 14.89
CA SER A 195 7.08 -10.60 14.03
C SER A 195 6.46 -9.45 14.83
N LEU A 196 6.75 -8.20 14.45
CA LEU A 196 6.17 -7.02 15.09
C LEU A 196 4.64 -7.10 15.11
N LYS A 197 4.01 -7.57 14.02
CA LYS A 197 2.55 -7.74 13.97
C LYS A 197 2.02 -8.67 15.06
N GLU A 198 2.71 -9.78 15.34
CA GLU A 198 2.32 -10.74 16.38
C GLU A 198 2.49 -10.09 17.76
N ARG A 199 3.66 -9.48 18.00
CA ARG A 199 3.94 -8.81 19.28
C ARG A 199 2.94 -7.69 19.56
N VAL A 200 2.61 -6.88 18.56
CA VAL A 200 1.57 -5.83 18.67
C VAL A 200 0.19 -6.45 18.92
N ALA A 201 -0.17 -7.54 18.23
CA ALA A 201 -1.44 -8.23 18.47
C ALA A 201 -1.56 -8.77 19.90
N VAL A 202 -0.49 -9.35 20.45
CA VAL A 202 -0.43 -9.77 21.86
C VAL A 202 -0.57 -8.56 22.77
N ALA A 203 0.19 -7.49 22.54
CA ALA A 203 0.13 -6.26 23.36
C ALA A 203 -1.28 -5.67 23.42
N LEU A 204 -1.98 -5.64 22.28
CA LEU A 204 -3.37 -5.16 22.18
C LEU A 204 -4.35 -5.99 23.02
N ARG A 205 -4.06 -7.26 23.29
CA ARG A 205 -4.91 -8.13 24.12
C ARG A 205 -4.57 -8.08 25.60
N VAL A 206 -3.29 -7.95 25.95
CA VAL A 206 -2.81 -8.23 27.32
C VAL A 206 -2.39 -7.00 28.13
N LEU A 207 -2.04 -5.88 27.49
CA LEU A 207 -1.58 -4.67 28.18
C LEU A 207 -2.73 -3.71 28.46
N ASP A 208 -2.74 -3.09 29.64
CA ASP A 208 -3.62 -1.95 29.94
C ASP A 208 -3.33 -0.74 29.02
N ASP A 209 -4.23 0.25 28.99
CA ASP A 209 -4.16 1.36 28.04
C ASP A 209 -2.87 2.20 28.18
N GLU A 210 -2.34 2.32 29.40
CA GLU A 210 -1.13 3.10 29.69
C GLU A 210 0.12 2.36 29.20
N LYS A 211 0.28 1.09 29.61
CA LYS A 211 1.40 0.25 29.17
C LYS A 211 1.39 0.02 27.68
N LEU A 212 0.21 -0.13 27.07
CA LEU A 212 0.09 -0.27 25.62
C LEU A 212 0.60 0.98 24.90
N SER A 213 0.23 2.18 25.38
CA SER A 213 0.68 3.43 24.77
C SER A 213 2.21 3.55 24.83
N GLN A 214 2.80 3.33 26.01
CA GLN A 214 4.25 3.34 26.21
C GLN A 214 4.97 2.28 25.36
N TYR A 215 4.40 1.08 25.26
CA TYR A 215 4.96 0.00 24.45
C TYR A 215 4.98 0.35 22.95
N LEU A 216 3.90 0.94 22.43
CA LEU A 216 3.82 1.31 21.02
C LEU A 216 4.72 2.49 20.67
N GLU A 217 4.82 3.49 21.55
CA GLU A 217 5.76 4.62 21.38
C GLU A 217 7.21 4.10 21.30
N LYS A 218 7.65 3.35 22.32
CA LYS A 218 8.99 2.77 22.35
C LYS A 218 9.27 1.81 21.19
N SER A 219 8.26 1.02 20.79
CA SER A 219 8.41 0.12 19.64
C SER A 219 8.54 0.90 18.34
N THR A 220 7.83 2.02 18.21
CA THR A 220 7.91 2.91 17.03
C THR A 220 9.29 3.56 16.92
N GLU A 221 9.82 4.07 18.04
CA GLU A 221 11.19 4.63 18.08
C GLU A 221 12.22 3.58 17.66
N ARG A 222 12.15 2.38 18.24
CA ARG A 222 13.09 1.30 17.93
C ARG A 222 13.07 0.89 16.46
N VAL A 223 11.89 0.67 15.87
CA VAL A 223 11.82 0.24 14.46
C VAL A 223 12.33 1.32 13.51
N ILE A 224 12.12 2.60 13.85
CA ILE A 224 12.71 3.72 13.10
C ILE A 224 14.23 3.67 13.19
N GLU A 225 14.80 3.62 14.40
CA GLU A 225 16.26 3.57 14.62
C GLU A 225 16.92 2.36 13.94
N GLU A 226 16.25 1.20 13.95
CA GLU A 226 16.75 -0.03 13.33
C GLU A 226 16.58 -0.04 11.80
N GLY A 227 15.73 0.82 11.25
CA GLY A 227 15.33 0.78 9.84
C GLY A 227 14.54 -0.49 9.50
N ASP A 228 13.71 -0.96 10.43
CA ASP A 228 12.86 -2.15 10.24
C ASP A 228 11.56 -1.80 9.53
N VAL A 229 11.44 -2.20 8.27
CA VAL A 229 10.28 -1.91 7.41
C VAL A 229 8.96 -2.50 7.94
N GLU A 230 8.99 -3.48 8.85
CA GLU A 230 7.76 -3.93 9.54
C GLU A 230 7.13 -2.80 10.37
N GLY A 231 7.95 -1.82 10.77
CA GLY A 231 7.56 -0.59 11.44
C GLY A 231 6.54 0.27 10.68
N VAL A 232 6.32 0.04 9.38
CA VAL A 232 5.22 0.66 8.61
C VAL A 232 3.86 0.37 9.27
N LEU A 233 3.72 -0.77 9.96
CA LEU A 233 2.54 -1.08 10.77
C LEU A 233 2.26 0.01 11.80
N LEU A 234 3.29 0.53 12.47
CA LEU A 234 3.21 1.50 13.55
C LEU A 234 3.22 2.93 13.06
N THR A 235 4.10 3.27 12.11
CA THR A 235 4.30 4.63 11.59
C THR A 235 3.23 5.02 10.57
N GLY A 236 2.59 4.03 9.93
CA GLY A 236 1.80 4.21 8.71
C GLY A 236 2.61 4.90 7.61
N LEU A 237 2.00 5.20 6.47
CA LEU A 237 2.64 6.02 5.42
C LEU A 237 2.50 7.51 5.74
N THR A 238 3.10 7.94 6.85
CA THR A 238 3.13 9.33 7.34
C THR A 238 4.56 9.90 7.25
N THR A 239 4.79 11.10 7.79
CA THR A 239 6.15 11.67 7.88
C THR A 239 7.09 10.79 8.71
N SER A 240 6.57 10.10 9.73
CA SER A 240 7.34 9.16 10.55
C SER A 240 7.82 7.94 9.75
N ALA A 241 7.07 7.50 8.72
CA ALA A 241 7.59 6.48 7.80
C ALA A 241 8.74 6.99 6.94
N VAL A 242 8.82 8.30 6.65
CA VAL A 242 9.99 8.84 5.95
C VAL A 242 11.23 8.64 6.80
N ASP A 243 11.15 8.91 8.11
CA ASP A 243 12.28 8.71 9.02
C ASP A 243 12.67 7.23 9.11
N LEU A 244 11.69 6.31 9.14
CA LEU A 244 11.93 4.87 9.05
C LEU A 244 12.66 4.47 7.76
N PHE A 245 12.16 4.93 6.60
CA PHE A 245 12.75 4.60 5.31
C PHE A 245 14.11 5.27 5.10
N GLU A 246 14.37 6.42 5.72
CA GLU A 246 15.70 7.03 5.73
C GLU A 246 16.72 6.10 6.40
N GLN A 247 16.39 5.56 7.58
CA GLN A 247 17.28 4.59 8.25
C GLN A 247 17.42 3.28 7.44
N THR A 248 16.34 2.84 6.80
CA THR A 248 16.36 1.67 5.90
C THR A 248 17.31 1.90 4.72
N VAL A 249 17.21 3.06 4.05
CA VAL A 249 18.08 3.42 2.91
C VAL A 249 19.52 3.59 3.36
N ASN A 250 19.77 4.24 4.51
CA ASN A 250 21.12 4.43 5.04
C ASN A 250 21.81 3.11 5.37
N ARG A 251 21.05 2.11 5.87
CA ARG A 251 21.60 0.82 6.28
C ARG A 251 21.73 -0.17 5.12
N TYR A 252 20.72 -0.26 4.27
CA TYR A 252 20.63 -1.31 3.24
C TYR A 252 20.81 -0.79 1.82
N SER A 253 20.89 0.53 1.61
CA SER A 253 20.93 1.16 0.28
C SER A 253 19.74 0.80 -0.61
N ASP A 254 18.63 0.35 -0.02
CA ASP A 254 17.41 -0.03 -0.75
C ASP A 254 16.55 1.20 -1.06
N VAL A 255 17.04 2.00 -2.00
CA VAL A 255 16.35 3.19 -2.50
C VAL A 255 15.09 2.83 -3.31
N GLN A 256 15.04 1.62 -3.88
CA GLN A 256 13.90 1.14 -4.66
C GLN A 256 12.68 0.98 -3.75
N THR A 257 12.79 0.24 -2.66
CA THR A 257 11.67 0.02 -1.73
C THR A 257 11.16 1.34 -1.17
N ALA A 258 12.05 2.20 -0.69
CA ALA A 258 11.68 3.52 -0.17
C ALA A 258 10.95 4.37 -1.23
N SER A 259 11.44 4.40 -2.47
CA SER A 259 10.83 5.15 -3.57
C SER A 259 9.45 4.62 -3.94
N LEU A 260 9.31 3.30 -4.03
CA LEU A 260 8.04 2.65 -4.40
C LEU A 260 6.97 2.86 -3.33
N VAL A 261 7.31 2.64 -2.06
CA VAL A 261 6.37 2.77 -0.95
C VAL A 261 5.96 4.22 -0.75
N MET A 262 6.92 5.15 -0.68
CA MET A 262 6.61 6.56 -0.39
C MET A 262 5.89 7.27 -1.55
N SER A 263 6.01 6.78 -2.79
CA SER A 263 5.24 7.27 -3.94
C SER A 263 3.73 7.05 -3.82
N TYR A 264 3.25 6.26 -2.84
CA TYR A 264 1.82 6.14 -2.53
C TYR A 264 1.24 7.41 -1.90
N VAL A 265 2.07 8.18 -1.20
CA VAL A 265 1.62 9.32 -0.38
C VAL A 265 2.37 10.62 -0.69
N VAL A 266 3.58 10.57 -1.23
CA VAL A 266 4.36 11.76 -1.62
C VAL A 266 4.38 11.89 -3.15
N PRO A 267 4.06 13.07 -3.71
CA PRO A 267 3.74 14.34 -3.05
C PRO A 267 2.25 14.54 -2.70
N GLN A 268 1.39 13.55 -2.95
CA GLN A 268 -0.08 13.71 -2.93
C GLN A 268 -0.65 14.18 -1.58
N ARG A 269 -0.19 13.56 -0.49
CA ARG A 269 -0.66 13.77 0.89
C ARG A 269 0.20 14.79 1.61
N PHE A 270 1.51 14.74 1.40
CA PHE A 270 2.49 15.66 1.95
C PHE A 270 3.73 15.67 1.04
N LYS A 271 4.59 16.68 1.23
CA LYS A 271 5.84 16.84 0.47
C LYS A 271 7.02 16.59 1.41
N ASP A 272 8.02 15.87 0.92
CA ASP A 272 9.28 15.64 1.63
C ASP A 272 10.41 15.54 0.58
N LYS A 273 11.45 16.35 0.77
CA LYS A 273 12.58 16.44 -0.17
C LYS A 273 13.37 15.15 -0.22
N ARG A 274 13.54 14.44 0.90
CA ARG A 274 14.29 13.17 0.96
C ARG A 274 13.66 12.14 0.03
N VAL A 275 12.33 12.07 0.02
CA VAL A 275 11.58 11.16 -0.86
C VAL A 275 11.74 11.53 -2.33
N GLU A 276 11.76 12.83 -2.67
CA GLU A 276 12.03 13.27 -4.04
C GLU A 276 13.44 12.88 -4.49
N ASP A 277 14.43 13.05 -3.62
CA ASP A 277 15.82 12.67 -3.88
C ASP A 277 15.98 11.14 -4.03
N TRP A 278 15.27 10.33 -3.22
CA TRP A 278 15.24 8.86 -3.38
C TRP A 278 14.62 8.45 -4.70
N VAL A 279 13.47 9.04 -5.04
CA VAL A 279 12.79 8.78 -6.31
C VAL A 279 13.73 9.09 -7.48
N GLU A 280 14.43 10.22 -7.44
CA GLU A 280 15.39 10.57 -8.50
C GLU A 280 16.62 9.66 -8.53
N SER A 281 17.10 9.21 -7.38
CA SER A 281 18.18 8.22 -7.31
C SER A 281 17.76 6.87 -7.91
N TYR A 282 16.56 6.37 -7.58
CA TYR A 282 16.02 5.14 -8.14
C TYR A 282 15.79 5.23 -9.65
N ARG A 283 15.30 6.37 -10.10
CA ARG A 283 15.16 6.73 -11.52
C ARG A 283 16.49 6.66 -12.28
N ASN A 284 17.53 7.32 -11.75
CA ASN A 284 18.87 7.26 -12.31
C ASN A 284 19.44 5.83 -12.34
N LEU A 285 19.15 5.02 -11.32
CA LEU A 285 19.55 3.61 -11.29
C LEU A 285 18.91 2.81 -12.43
N LEU A 286 17.59 2.95 -12.63
CA LEU A 286 16.87 2.30 -13.73
C LEU A 286 17.41 2.75 -15.09
N ASP A 287 17.71 4.03 -15.24
CA ASP A 287 18.24 4.59 -16.49
C ASP A 287 19.63 4.04 -16.80
N ARG A 288 20.52 3.97 -15.80
CA ARG A 288 21.86 3.38 -15.96
C ARG A 288 21.81 1.90 -16.33
N TRP A 289 20.81 1.18 -15.84
CA TRP A 289 20.57 -0.22 -16.21
C TRP A 289 19.76 -0.38 -17.50
N GLN A 290 19.45 0.71 -18.19
CA GLN A 290 18.66 0.73 -19.41
C GLN A 290 17.26 0.10 -19.25
N LEU A 291 16.71 0.12 -18.02
CA LEU A 291 15.38 -0.39 -17.69
C LEU A 291 14.29 0.66 -17.98
N TRP A 292 14.30 1.20 -19.20
CA TRP A 292 13.45 2.33 -19.62
C TRP A 292 11.96 2.05 -19.46
N HIS A 293 11.52 0.83 -19.77
CA HIS A 293 10.12 0.43 -19.64
C HIS A 293 9.69 0.38 -18.17
N SER A 294 10.53 -0.15 -17.29
CA SER A 294 10.27 -0.18 -15.84
C SER A 294 10.22 1.24 -15.27
N ARG A 295 11.15 2.10 -15.70
CA ARG A 295 11.17 3.52 -15.36
C ARG A 295 9.89 4.23 -15.80
N ALA A 296 9.49 4.09 -17.05
CA ALA A 296 8.28 4.69 -17.58
C ALA A 296 7.03 4.20 -16.83
N LYS A 297 6.95 2.89 -16.53
CA LYS A 297 5.86 2.31 -15.74
C LYS A 297 5.81 2.91 -14.33
N PHE A 298 6.95 3.01 -13.65
CA PHE A 298 7.05 3.62 -12.34
C PHE A 298 6.56 5.08 -12.35
N ASP A 299 7.02 5.89 -13.30
CA ASP A 299 6.62 7.29 -13.42
C ASP A 299 5.13 7.46 -13.76
N ILE A 300 4.56 6.59 -14.60
CA ILE A 300 3.13 6.59 -14.91
C ILE A 300 2.32 6.29 -13.65
N GLU A 301 2.68 5.24 -12.89
CA GLU A 301 1.94 4.87 -11.68
C GLU A 301 2.08 5.90 -10.56
N ARG A 302 3.26 6.52 -10.42
CA ARG A 302 3.48 7.63 -9.49
C ARG A 302 2.69 8.87 -9.93
N GLY A 303 2.72 9.21 -11.21
CA GLY A 303 2.01 10.36 -11.79
C GLY A 303 0.49 10.30 -11.61
N LYS A 304 -0.12 9.11 -11.68
CA LYS A 304 -1.55 8.91 -11.39
C LYS A 304 -1.96 9.33 -9.98
N ARG A 305 -1.01 9.33 -9.05
CA ARG A 305 -1.23 9.67 -7.63
C ARG A 305 -0.90 11.14 -7.37
N MET A 306 -0.23 11.83 -8.29
CA MET A 306 0.07 13.26 -8.17
C MET A 306 -1.18 14.09 -8.47
N ASN A 307 -1.23 15.29 -7.89
CA ASN A 307 -2.29 16.24 -8.26
C ASN A 307 -2.11 16.68 -9.72
N SER A 308 -3.20 16.94 -10.43
CA SER A 308 -3.16 17.29 -11.87
C SER A 308 -2.24 18.47 -12.20
N SER A 309 -2.02 19.38 -11.24
CA SER A 309 -1.14 20.54 -11.38
C SER A 309 0.35 20.18 -11.39
N GLU A 310 0.72 18.96 -10.99
CA GLU A 310 2.11 18.50 -10.88
C GLU A 310 2.47 17.49 -11.99
N VAL A 311 1.53 17.14 -12.86
CA VAL A 311 1.79 16.33 -14.05
C VAL A 311 2.35 17.25 -15.13
N ALA A 312 3.53 16.90 -15.67
CA ALA A 312 4.14 17.66 -16.75
C ALA A 312 3.16 17.77 -17.94
N PRO A 313 2.93 18.98 -18.48
CA PRO A 313 2.06 19.13 -19.63
C PRO A 313 2.66 18.40 -20.84
N PRO A 314 1.84 17.91 -21.79
CA PRO A 314 2.33 17.32 -23.02
C PRO A 314 3.33 18.27 -23.69
N GLN A 315 4.57 17.83 -23.92
CA GLN A 315 5.62 18.69 -24.48
C GLN A 315 5.59 18.75 -26.01
N VAL A 316 4.80 17.88 -26.65
CA VAL A 316 4.67 17.78 -28.11
C VAL A 316 3.22 18.01 -28.50
N TYR A 317 3.01 18.90 -29.47
CA TYR A 317 1.69 19.23 -29.99
C TYR A 317 1.66 19.10 -31.50
N VAL A 318 0.59 18.53 -32.04
CA VAL A 318 0.32 18.55 -33.48
C VAL A 318 -0.19 19.94 -33.85
N ARG A 319 0.34 20.53 -34.92
CA ARG A 319 -0.08 21.85 -35.44
C ARG A 319 -0.68 21.75 -36.85
N CYS A 320 -1.56 22.67 -37.19
CA CYS A 320 -2.06 22.81 -38.55
C CYS A 320 -0.97 23.31 -39.49
N THR A 321 -0.77 22.65 -40.63
CA THR A 321 0.19 23.09 -41.65
C THR A 321 -0.14 24.46 -42.24
N TYR A 322 -1.42 24.85 -42.23
CA TYR A 322 -1.86 26.09 -42.86
C TYR A 322 -1.85 27.32 -41.94
N CYS A 323 -2.34 27.19 -40.71
CA CYS A 323 -2.45 28.33 -39.78
C CYS A 323 -1.50 28.25 -38.58
N ALA A 324 -0.68 27.20 -38.52
CA ALA A 324 0.25 26.90 -37.42
C ALA A 324 -0.38 26.74 -36.02
N GLN A 325 -1.69 26.93 -35.87
CA GLN A 325 -2.40 26.71 -34.61
C GLN A 325 -2.41 25.23 -34.24
N THR A 326 -2.26 24.97 -32.93
CA THR A 326 -2.28 23.64 -32.34
C THR A 326 -3.61 22.93 -32.63
N LEU A 327 -3.54 21.69 -33.12
CA LEU A 327 -4.68 20.78 -33.25
C LEU A 327 -5.05 20.10 -31.93
N GLY A 328 -4.32 20.42 -30.86
CA GLY A 328 -4.48 19.88 -29.51
C GLY A 328 -5.93 19.91 -29.02
N HIS A 329 -6.36 18.76 -28.49
CA HIS A 329 -7.60 18.55 -27.76
C HIS A 329 -8.95 18.71 -28.49
N ARG A 330 -8.99 18.85 -29.83
CA ARG A 330 -10.26 18.80 -30.60
C ARG A 330 -10.41 17.61 -31.57
N LEU A 331 -9.37 16.81 -31.75
CA LEU A 331 -9.42 15.57 -32.56
C LEU A 331 -9.79 14.33 -31.74
N LEU A 332 -10.15 14.48 -30.46
CA LEU A 332 -10.72 13.39 -29.69
C LEU A 332 -12.00 12.94 -30.40
N VAL A 333 -12.04 11.66 -30.78
CA VAL A 333 -13.27 10.96 -31.10
C VAL A 333 -14.26 11.27 -29.98
N GLN A 334 -15.38 11.93 -30.32
CA GLN A 334 -16.45 12.13 -29.35
C GLN A 334 -16.80 10.76 -28.74
N ASN A 335 -16.78 10.69 -27.41
CA ASN A 335 -17.11 9.53 -26.55
C ASN A 335 -15.95 8.68 -26.00
N VAL A 336 -14.68 9.03 -26.23
CA VAL A 336 -13.59 8.36 -25.50
C VAL A 336 -13.54 8.83 -24.04
N ARG A 337 -14.02 7.98 -23.13
CA ARG A 337 -13.87 8.16 -21.68
C ARG A 337 -12.52 7.59 -21.27
N THR A 338 -11.83 8.26 -20.34
CA THR A 338 -10.70 7.65 -19.64
C THR A 338 -11.20 6.46 -18.81
N ARG A 339 -10.28 5.59 -18.38
CA ARG A 339 -10.56 4.44 -17.50
C ARG A 339 -11.29 4.81 -16.20
N GLU A 340 -11.32 6.10 -15.83
CA GLU A 340 -11.98 6.67 -14.66
C GLU A 340 -13.34 7.34 -14.97
N GLY A 341 -13.86 7.21 -16.20
CA GLY A 341 -15.15 7.78 -16.59
C GLY A 341 -15.17 9.31 -16.70
N LYS A 342 -14.07 10.01 -16.38
CA LYS A 342 -13.92 11.45 -16.53
C LYS A 342 -13.75 11.81 -18.01
N ARG A 343 -14.56 12.76 -18.48
CA ARG A 343 -14.37 13.43 -19.78
C ARG A 343 -13.03 14.18 -19.70
N MET A 344 -12.10 13.89 -20.60
CA MET A 344 -10.91 14.74 -20.75
C MET A 344 -11.36 16.08 -21.31
N ASN A 345 -11.47 17.07 -20.44
CA ASN A 345 -11.55 18.47 -20.86
C ASN A 345 -10.26 19.15 -20.40
N VAL A 346 -9.23 19.08 -21.23
CA VAL A 346 -8.06 19.95 -21.05
C VAL A 346 -8.51 21.31 -21.56
N GLN A 347 -8.91 22.18 -20.63
CA GLN A 347 -9.21 23.58 -20.91
C GLN A 347 -7.98 24.24 -21.52
N THR A 348 -8.02 24.48 -22.82
CA THR A 348 -7.21 25.54 -23.41
C THR A 348 -7.97 26.86 -23.21
N ASN A 349 -7.32 27.84 -22.58
CA ASN A 349 -7.83 29.22 -22.48
C ASN A 349 -8.26 29.72 -23.87
N ILE A 350 -9.57 29.90 -24.05
CA ILE A 350 -10.13 30.67 -25.15
C ILE A 350 -10.69 31.94 -24.53
N SER A 351 -10.20 33.10 -24.95
CA SER A 351 -10.72 34.42 -24.56
C SER A 351 -12.23 34.51 -24.80
N PRO A 352 -13.03 35.12 -23.90
CA PRO A 352 -14.49 35.06 -23.91
C PRO A 352 -15.19 36.02 -24.90
N ALA A 353 -14.59 36.26 -26.07
CA ALA A 353 -15.10 37.21 -27.06
C ALA A 353 -15.48 36.51 -28.38
N SER A 354 -16.38 35.54 -28.33
CA SER A 354 -17.22 35.12 -29.47
C SER A 354 -18.22 34.04 -29.06
N SER A 355 -19.08 34.36 -28.09
CA SER A 355 -20.28 33.59 -27.81
C SER A 355 -21.33 33.90 -28.88
N GLY A 356 -21.17 33.28 -30.06
CA GLY A 356 -22.13 33.26 -31.15
C GLY A 356 -22.38 31.82 -31.60
N ARG A 357 -23.54 31.29 -31.21
CA ARG A 357 -24.20 30.04 -31.64
C ARG A 357 -23.53 29.21 -32.75
N ALA A 358 -23.15 27.97 -32.43
CA ALA A 358 -23.36 26.79 -33.29
C ALA A 358 -23.03 25.47 -32.56
N SER A 359 -24.05 24.75 -32.09
CA SER A 359 -23.96 23.29 -31.80
C SER A 359 -23.92 22.46 -33.09
N GLY A 360 -23.08 22.86 -34.05
CA GLY A 360 -22.78 22.06 -35.23
C GLY A 360 -21.73 21.02 -34.88
N LYS A 361 -22.05 19.74 -35.09
CA LYS A 361 -21.07 18.63 -35.03
C LYS A 361 -19.85 19.02 -35.86
N GLN A 362 -18.74 19.35 -35.18
CA GLN A 362 -17.52 19.79 -35.84
C GLN A 362 -16.98 18.60 -36.65
N LYS A 363 -16.83 18.76 -37.97
CA LYS A 363 -16.28 17.69 -38.82
C LYS A 363 -14.83 17.41 -38.36
N PRO A 364 -14.48 16.18 -37.96
CA PRO A 364 -13.16 15.85 -37.43
C PRO A 364 -12.04 15.95 -38.49
N THR A 365 -12.40 16.15 -39.76
CA THR A 365 -11.51 16.14 -40.92
C THR A 365 -10.96 17.52 -41.32
N VAL A 366 -11.26 18.57 -40.54
CA VAL A 366 -10.80 19.95 -40.82
C VAL A 366 -10.18 20.60 -39.59
N CYS A 367 -9.28 21.56 -39.80
CA CYS A 367 -8.67 22.32 -38.73
C CYS A 367 -9.74 23.11 -37.95
N PRO A 368 -9.78 23.03 -36.61
CA PRO A 368 -10.78 23.74 -35.81
C PRO A 368 -10.62 25.26 -35.85
N SER A 369 -9.42 25.77 -36.11
CA SER A 369 -9.11 27.21 -36.11
C SER A 369 -9.31 27.85 -37.48
N CYS A 370 -8.84 27.22 -38.57
CA CYS A 370 -8.90 27.81 -39.92
C CYS A 370 -9.80 27.06 -40.92
N ARG A 371 -10.45 25.97 -40.49
CA ARG A 371 -11.38 25.15 -41.31
C ARG A 371 -10.79 24.48 -42.55
N LYS A 372 -9.49 24.63 -42.82
CA LYS A 372 -8.80 23.93 -43.92
C LYS A 372 -8.73 22.41 -43.67
N PRO A 373 -8.76 21.59 -44.72
CA PRO A 373 -8.74 20.13 -44.59
C PRO A 373 -7.46 19.64 -43.90
N LEU A 374 -7.59 18.63 -43.06
CA LEU A 374 -6.44 17.99 -42.43
C LEU A 374 -5.70 17.06 -43.41
N PRO A 375 -4.46 16.63 -43.13
CA PRO A 375 -3.74 15.70 -44.00
C PRO A 375 -4.53 14.42 -44.28
N ARG A 376 -4.35 13.85 -45.48
CA ARG A 376 -4.95 12.58 -45.90
C ARG A 376 -3.94 11.46 -45.78
N CYS A 377 -4.42 10.25 -45.48
CA CYS A 377 -3.62 9.06 -45.62
C CYS A 377 -3.24 8.84 -47.10
N ALA A 378 -1.96 8.59 -47.37
CA ALA A 378 -1.46 8.36 -48.73
C ALA A 378 -2.11 7.16 -49.43
N LEU A 379 -2.65 6.21 -48.66
CA LEU A 379 -3.20 4.95 -49.18
C LEU A 379 -4.72 4.98 -49.28
N CYS A 380 -5.44 5.24 -48.17
CA CYS A 380 -6.90 5.27 -48.20
C CYS A 380 -7.51 6.65 -48.53
N LEU A 381 -6.67 7.69 -48.64
CA LEU A 381 -7.07 9.06 -48.96
C LEU A 381 -8.06 9.72 -47.98
N LEU A 382 -8.37 9.05 -46.86
CA LEU A 382 -9.20 9.59 -45.79
C LEU A 382 -8.39 10.58 -44.94
N HIS A 383 -9.05 11.63 -44.46
CA HIS A 383 -8.44 12.66 -43.63
C HIS A 383 -8.12 12.14 -42.23
N LEU A 384 -7.07 12.70 -41.62
CA LEU A 384 -6.79 12.63 -40.19
C LEU A 384 -8.08 12.88 -39.38
N GLY A 385 -8.36 12.01 -38.40
CA GLY A 385 -9.57 12.03 -37.59
C GLY A 385 -10.72 11.16 -38.13
N THR A 386 -10.51 10.45 -39.24
CA THR A 386 -11.49 9.47 -39.77
C THR A 386 -11.15 8.07 -39.24
N PRO A 387 -12.02 7.40 -38.45
CA PRO A 387 -11.78 6.03 -38.02
C PRO A 387 -11.78 5.09 -39.24
N ILE A 388 -10.86 4.13 -39.25
CA ILE A 388 -10.52 3.30 -40.41
C ILE A 388 -11.47 2.10 -40.54
N ASP A 389 -12.11 1.66 -39.45
CA ASP A 389 -12.87 0.40 -39.40
C ASP A 389 -14.32 0.61 -38.90
N PRO A 390 -15.36 0.19 -39.67
CA PRO A 390 -16.76 0.21 -39.22
C PRO A 390 -17.03 -0.66 -37.98
N VAL A 391 -16.27 -1.73 -37.72
CA VAL A 391 -16.36 -2.59 -36.52
C VAL A 391 -15.77 -1.88 -35.28
N ARG A 392 -14.69 -1.11 -35.45
CA ARG A 392 -14.18 -0.26 -34.36
C ARG A 392 -15.03 0.99 -34.14
N LYS A 393 -15.77 1.44 -35.15
CA LYS A 393 -16.78 2.50 -35.05
C LYS A 393 -17.94 2.07 -34.15
N THR A 394 -18.35 0.80 -34.19
CA THR A 394 -19.35 0.23 -33.27
C THR A 394 -18.76 -0.04 -31.88
N ILE A 395 -17.52 -0.54 -31.74
CA ILE A 395 -16.87 -0.72 -30.43
C ILE A 395 -16.70 0.62 -29.69
N ALA A 396 -16.25 1.68 -30.37
CA ALA A 396 -16.14 3.03 -29.81
C ALA A 396 -17.50 3.67 -29.45
N MET A 397 -18.60 3.14 -29.97
CA MET A 397 -19.96 3.63 -29.71
C MET A 397 -20.75 2.77 -28.70
N ASN A 398 -20.37 1.49 -28.49
CA ASN A 398 -21.22 0.52 -27.77
C ASN A 398 -20.55 -0.35 -26.69
N ASP A 399 -19.22 -0.38 -26.52
CA ASP A 399 -18.60 -1.30 -25.55
C ASP A 399 -17.79 -0.62 -24.44
N SER A 400 -18.02 -1.08 -23.20
CA SER A 400 -17.34 -0.74 -21.95
C SER A 400 -16.24 -1.76 -21.59
N SER A 401 -15.92 -2.68 -22.51
CA SER A 401 -14.82 -3.63 -22.35
C SER A 401 -13.44 -2.96 -22.50
N LYS A 402 -12.47 -3.48 -21.75
CA LYS A 402 -11.14 -2.93 -21.46
C LYS A 402 -10.15 -2.97 -22.65
N THR A 403 -10.58 -2.65 -23.86
CA THR A 403 -9.65 -2.43 -24.99
C THR A 403 -9.29 -0.96 -25.07
N ASP A 404 -7.99 -0.65 -25.12
CA ASP A 404 -7.50 0.73 -25.13
C ASP A 404 -8.04 1.46 -26.39
N PRO A 405 -8.93 2.47 -26.24
CA PRO A 405 -9.43 3.24 -27.37
C PRO A 405 -8.33 4.08 -28.06
N ALA A 406 -7.10 4.09 -27.52
CA ALA A 406 -5.91 4.72 -28.07
C ALA A 406 -4.92 3.74 -28.74
N GLY A 407 -5.35 2.52 -29.11
CA GLY A 407 -4.49 1.56 -29.82
C GLY A 407 -3.74 2.20 -31.01
N PHE A 408 -2.44 1.91 -31.13
CA PHE A 408 -1.52 2.49 -32.10
C PHE A 408 -2.02 2.42 -33.55
N ASP A 409 -2.79 1.39 -33.89
CA ASP A 409 -3.48 1.24 -35.18
C ASP A 409 -4.33 2.45 -35.60
N LEU A 410 -4.87 3.18 -34.63
CA LEU A 410 -5.71 4.36 -34.85
C LEU A 410 -4.89 5.65 -35.02
N TRP A 411 -3.58 5.58 -34.85
CA TRP A 411 -2.70 6.73 -34.96
C TRP A 411 -2.47 7.11 -36.42
N PHE A 412 -2.15 8.38 -36.62
CA PHE A 412 -1.64 8.86 -37.90
C PHE A 412 -0.13 9.00 -37.78
N THR A 413 0.60 8.34 -38.67
CA THR A 413 2.07 8.35 -38.70
C THR A 413 2.53 9.13 -39.93
N TRP A 414 3.72 9.72 -39.86
CA TRP A 414 4.32 10.45 -40.98
C TRP A 414 5.84 10.31 -40.96
N CYS A 415 6.43 10.34 -42.16
CA CYS A 415 7.87 10.44 -42.32
C CYS A 415 8.33 11.87 -42.00
N GLN A 416 9.37 12.03 -41.19
CA GLN A 416 9.91 13.37 -40.88
C GLN A 416 10.64 14.00 -42.08
N THR A 417 11.13 13.19 -43.02
CA THR A 417 11.83 13.62 -44.24
C THR A 417 10.88 14.13 -45.30
N CYS A 418 9.98 13.28 -45.82
CA CYS A 418 9.08 13.66 -46.91
C CYS A 418 7.74 14.24 -46.44
N ARG A 419 7.43 14.17 -45.13
CA ARG A 419 6.16 14.61 -44.52
C ARG A 419 4.90 13.91 -45.03
N HIS A 420 5.05 12.88 -45.87
CA HIS A 420 3.97 11.99 -46.25
C HIS A 420 3.71 10.96 -45.15
N GLY A 421 2.46 10.48 -45.10
CA GLY A 421 2.03 9.62 -44.02
C GLY A 421 0.60 9.15 -44.20
N GLY A 422 0.08 8.55 -43.14
CA GLY A 422 -1.25 7.98 -43.12
C GLY A 422 -1.59 7.29 -41.82
N HIS A 423 -2.71 6.60 -41.83
CA HIS A 423 -3.08 5.71 -40.75
C HIS A 423 -1.99 4.67 -40.52
N ALA A 424 -1.60 4.47 -39.25
CA ALA A 424 -0.51 3.60 -38.86
C ALA A 424 -0.64 2.23 -39.55
N THR A 425 -1.78 1.55 -39.42
CA THR A 425 -2.01 0.23 -40.05
C THR A 425 -1.71 0.21 -41.55
N HIS A 426 -2.28 1.13 -42.33
CA HIS A 426 -2.03 1.18 -43.77
C HIS A 426 -0.56 1.43 -44.10
N ILE A 427 0.09 2.32 -43.36
CA ILE A 427 1.51 2.65 -43.59
C ILE A 427 2.39 1.44 -43.25
N PHE A 428 2.14 0.76 -42.13
CA PHE A 428 2.85 -0.47 -41.77
C PHE A 428 2.62 -1.59 -42.79
N ASP A 429 1.37 -1.82 -43.21
CA ASP A 429 1.05 -2.84 -44.20
C ASP A 429 1.70 -2.57 -45.57
N TRP A 430 1.80 -1.30 -45.98
CA TRP A 430 2.52 -0.92 -47.19
C TRP A 430 4.00 -1.28 -47.10
N PHE A 431 4.67 -0.90 -46.00
CA PHE A 431 6.11 -1.13 -45.81
C PHE A 431 6.48 -2.59 -45.53
N ARG A 432 5.51 -3.50 -45.34
CA ARG A 432 5.79 -4.95 -45.35
C ARG A 432 6.27 -5.44 -46.71
N ASN A 433 5.80 -4.83 -47.78
CA ASN A 433 6.05 -5.27 -49.17
C ASN A 433 6.76 -4.22 -50.03
N HIS A 434 7.01 -3.01 -49.49
CA HIS A 434 7.61 -1.89 -50.22
C HIS A 434 8.66 -1.19 -49.34
N ASP A 435 9.67 -0.60 -49.95
CA ASP A 435 10.76 0.14 -49.29
C ASP A 435 10.66 1.67 -49.51
N THR A 436 9.91 2.10 -50.54
CA THR A 436 9.69 3.51 -50.88
C THR A 436 8.32 4.03 -50.44
N CYS A 437 8.24 5.36 -50.29
CA CYS A 437 7.03 6.09 -49.92
C CYS A 437 5.83 5.75 -50.84
N PRO A 438 4.61 5.56 -50.29
CA PRO A 438 3.41 5.26 -51.08
C PRO A 438 2.90 6.43 -51.94
N VAL A 439 3.47 7.64 -51.81
CA VAL A 439 3.08 8.80 -52.62
C VAL A 439 3.82 8.76 -53.95
N SER A 440 3.05 8.73 -55.04
CA SER A 440 3.58 8.79 -56.41
C SER A 440 4.59 9.94 -56.56
N SER A 441 5.70 9.70 -57.26
CA SER A 441 6.84 10.62 -57.44
C SER A 441 7.70 10.91 -56.21
N CYS A 442 7.45 10.28 -55.06
CA CYS A 442 8.31 10.36 -53.89
C CYS A 442 9.26 9.16 -53.83
N SER A 443 10.58 9.39 -53.93
CA SER A 443 11.63 8.37 -53.80
C SER A 443 12.16 8.20 -52.36
N CYS A 444 11.43 8.72 -51.36
CA CYS A 444 11.85 8.66 -49.97
C CYS A 444 11.73 7.24 -49.42
N HIS A 445 12.80 6.73 -48.81
CA HIS A 445 12.82 5.43 -48.14
C HIS A 445 12.40 5.62 -46.68
N CYS A 446 11.10 5.85 -46.47
CA CYS A 446 10.59 6.31 -45.18
C CYS A 446 10.83 5.32 -44.03
N TYR A 447 10.99 4.03 -44.32
CA TYR A 447 11.12 2.95 -43.34
C TYR A 447 12.58 2.58 -43.01
N SER A 448 13.53 2.85 -43.91
CA SER A 448 14.95 2.52 -43.67
C SER A 448 15.65 3.51 -42.74
N LEU A 449 15.18 4.76 -42.69
CA LEU A 449 15.73 5.82 -41.83
C LEU A 449 15.43 5.63 -40.32
N SER A 450 14.58 4.66 -39.94
CA SER A 450 14.39 4.30 -38.53
C SER A 450 15.36 3.23 -38.01
N LYS A 451 16.15 2.59 -38.88
CA LYS A 451 17.16 1.58 -38.46
C LYS A 451 18.42 2.17 -37.85
N VAL A 452 18.66 3.48 -38.01
CA VAL A 452 19.89 4.16 -37.53
C VAL A 452 19.78 4.59 -36.06
N ALA A 453 18.69 4.24 -35.37
CA ALA A 453 18.47 4.61 -33.97
C ALA A 453 18.54 3.44 -32.97
N ASP A 454 18.73 2.20 -33.46
CA ASP A 454 18.80 0.97 -32.65
C ASP A 454 20.17 0.26 -32.75
N GLU A 455 21.22 0.97 -33.22
CA GLU A 455 22.63 0.63 -33.00
C GLU A 455 23.24 1.70 -32.06
#